data_AF-A0A925KWQ2-F1
#
_entry.id   AF-A0A925KWQ2-F1
#
_cell.length_a   1.000
_cell.length_b   1.000
_cell.length_c   1.000
_cell.angle_alpha   90.00
_cell.angle_beta   90.00
_cell.angle_gamma   90.00
#
_symmetry.space_group_name_H-M   'P 1'
#
loop_
_entity.id
_entity.type
_entity.pdbx_description
1 polymer ?
#
loop_
_entity_poly.entity_id
_entity_poly.type
_entity_poly.pdbx_seq_one_letter_code
_entity_poly.pdbx_strand_id
1 'polypeptide(L)' 'MEMDGNDMDEVIAGLERAKSLCGKGQPVAIIMHTVMGKGVDFMENDHNWHGVAPNDEQLAKALAQLPETLGDY' A
#
# COMPACT_ATOMS: atom_id res chain seq x y z
N MET A 1 14.62 -5.59 -8.27
CA MET A 1 13.89 -4.52 -8.99
C MET A 1 13.16 -3.70 -7.97
N GLU A 2 12.98 -2.40 -8.21
CA GLU A 2 12.36 -1.48 -7.25
C GLU A 2 11.23 -0.72 -7.93
N MET A 3 10.17 -0.39 -7.19
CA MET A 3 9.02 0.39 -7.66
C MET A 3 8.33 1.11 -6.51
N ASP A 4 7.56 2.15 -6.81
CA ASP A 4 6.60 2.72 -5.87
C ASP A 4 5.45 1.73 -5.66
N GLY A 5 5.26 1.28 -4.41
CA GLY A 5 4.20 0.34 -4.06
C GLY A 5 2.85 1.00 -3.82
N ASN A 6 2.78 2.32 -3.85
CA ASN A 6 1.55 3.12 -3.74
C ASN A 6 1.07 3.67 -5.09
N ASP A 7 1.77 3.37 -6.19
CA ASP A 7 1.35 3.65 -7.57
C ASP A 7 0.93 2.36 -8.29
N MET A 8 -0.34 2.29 -8.71
CA MET A 8 -0.89 1.08 -9.33
C MET A 8 -0.36 0.80 -10.74
N ASP A 9 0.00 1.82 -11.50
CA ASP A 9 0.56 1.64 -12.83
C ASP A 9 1.98 1.06 -12.73
N GLU A 10 2.77 1.54 -11.76
CA GLU A 10 4.08 0.96 -11.45
C GLU A 10 3.98 -0.49 -10.93
N VAL A 11 3.00 -0.78 -10.07
CA VAL A 11 2.75 -2.14 -9.56
C VAL A 11 2.45 -3.10 -10.71
N ILE A 12 1.56 -2.73 -11.64
CA ILE A 12 1.20 -3.57 -12.78
C ILE A 12 2.43 -3.80 -13.67
N ALA A 13 3.15 -2.74 -14.05
CA ALA A 13 4.34 -2.85 -14.88
C ALA A 13 5.45 -3.70 -14.21
N GLY A 14 5.65 -3.53 -12.89
CA GLY A 14 6.60 -4.30 -12.09
C GLY A 14 6.26 -5.79 -12.04
N LEU A 15 4.98 -6.13 -11.88
CA LEU A 15 4.50 -7.52 -11.90
C LEU A 15 4.65 -8.17 -13.27
N GLU A 16 4.32 -7.46 -14.36
CA GLU A 16 4.52 -7.95 -15.73
C GLU A 16 6.00 -8.23 -16.01
N ARG A 17 6.88 -7.30 -15.60
CA ARG A 17 8.33 -7.48 -15.69
C ARG A 17 8.79 -8.68 -14.87
N ALA A 18 8.34 -8.83 -13.63
CA ALA A 18 8.71 -9.96 -12.78
C ALA A 18 8.29 -11.30 -13.41
N LYS A 19 7.07 -11.38 -13.95
CA LYS A 19 6.56 -12.57 -14.65
C LYS A 19 7.43 -12.94 -15.85
N SER A 20 7.92 -11.95 -16.62
CA SER A 20 8.82 -12.19 -17.76
C SER A 20 10.20 -12.77 -17.37
N LEU A 21 10.58 -12.64 -16.10
CA LEU A 21 11.85 -13.12 -15.53
C LEU A 21 11.72 -14.49 -14.86
N CYS A 22 10.50 -14.95 -14.57
CA CYS A 22 10.23 -16.27 -13.99
C CYS A 22 10.68 -17.43 -14.90
N GLY A 23 10.90 -18.61 -14.29
CA GLY A 23 11.23 -19.85 -15.01
C GLY A 23 12.70 -19.95 -15.47
N LYS A 24 13.56 -19.02 -15.04
CA LYS A 24 14.97 -18.95 -15.44
C LYS A 24 15.95 -19.44 -14.37
N GLY A 25 15.48 -20.28 -13.45
CA GLY A 25 16.31 -20.89 -12.40
C GLY A 25 16.77 -19.94 -11.29
N GLN A 26 16.25 -18.71 -11.24
CA GLN A 26 16.54 -17.72 -10.20
C GLN A 26 15.24 -17.16 -9.61
N PRO A 27 15.17 -16.92 -8.30
CA PRO A 27 14.04 -16.26 -7.68
C PRO A 27 13.97 -14.80 -8.13
N VAL A 28 12.74 -14.28 -8.23
CA VAL A 28 12.47 -12.89 -8.59
C VAL A 28 11.96 -12.18 -7.34
N ALA A 29 12.62 -11.09 -6.95
CA ALA A 29 12.22 -10.25 -5.83
C ALA A 29 11.93 -8.82 -6.31
N ILE A 30 10.82 -8.27 -5.85
CA ILE A 30 10.40 -6.89 -6.05
C ILE A 30 10.52 -6.18 -4.70
N ILE A 31 11.26 -5.07 -4.67
CA ILE A 31 11.33 -4.18 -3.52
C ILE A 31 10.33 -3.05 -3.78
N MET A 32 9.27 -3.01 -2.98
CA MET A 32 8.23 -1.99 -3.07
C MET A 32 8.50 -0.93 -2.02
N HIS A 33 8.66 0.32 -2.44
CA HIS A 33 8.73 1.46 -1.53
C HIS A 33 7.31 1.86 -1.18
N THR A 34 6.94 1.78 0.10
CA THR A 34 5.58 2.10 0.55
C THR A 34 5.58 3.05 1.74
N VAL A 35 4.43 3.71 1.94
CA VAL A 35 4.14 4.49 3.15
C VAL A 35 3.25 3.68 4.07
N MET A 36 3.73 3.36 5.28
CA MET A 36 2.90 2.73 6.31
C MET A 36 1.78 3.69 6.70
N GLY A 37 0.53 3.23 6.74
CA GLY A 37 -0.62 4.10 7.02
C GLY A 37 -1.02 5.03 5.86
N LYS A 38 -0.59 4.74 4.61
CA LYS A 38 -0.87 5.55 3.42
C LYS A 38 -2.34 5.98 3.36
N GLY A 39 -2.56 7.28 3.13
CA GLY A 39 -3.88 7.87 2.91
C GLY A 39 -4.56 8.39 4.17
N VAL A 40 -3.96 8.22 5.35
CA VAL A 40 -4.46 8.79 6.61
C VAL A 40 -3.34 9.58 7.29
N ASP A 41 -3.49 10.90 7.33
CA ASP A 41 -2.50 11.88 7.79
C ASP A 41 -1.83 11.54 9.12
N PHE A 42 -2.60 11.10 10.11
CA PHE A 42 -2.13 10.79 11.45
C PHE A 42 -1.56 9.38 11.59
N MET A 43 -1.67 8.54 10.55
CA MET A 43 -1.12 7.19 10.51
C MET A 43 0.13 7.09 9.60
N GLU A 44 0.28 7.99 8.63
CA GLU A 44 1.40 7.93 7.69
C GLU A 44 2.77 8.00 8.38
N ASN A 45 3.61 6.99 8.14
CA ASN A 45 4.96 6.87 8.68
C ASN A 45 5.06 6.85 10.22
N ASP A 46 3.98 6.53 10.94
CA ASP A 46 3.99 6.47 12.41
C ASP A 46 3.80 5.04 12.95
N HIS A 47 4.88 4.48 13.50
CA HIS A 47 4.95 3.13 14.10
C HIS A 47 3.89 2.84 15.18
N ASN A 48 3.32 3.86 15.84
CA ASN A 48 2.23 3.67 16.80
C ASN A 48 1.03 2.95 16.18
N TRP A 49 0.83 3.08 14.87
CA TRP A 49 -0.29 2.48 14.14
C TRP A 49 -0.02 1.08 13.59
N HIS A 50 1.10 0.44 13.95
CA HIS A 50 1.40 -0.92 13.48
C HIS A 50 0.38 -1.97 13.96
N GLY A 51 -0.16 -1.81 15.17
CA GLY A 51 -1.08 -2.78 15.79
C GLY A 51 -2.15 -2.16 16.68
N VAL A 52 -2.33 -0.85 16.61
CA VAL A 52 -3.33 -0.11 17.40
C VAL A 52 -4.56 0.11 16.54
N ALA A 53 -5.73 -0.31 17.06
CA ALA A 53 -7.00 -0.04 16.41
C ALA A 53 -7.42 1.43 16.64
N PRO A 54 -7.93 2.14 15.62
CA PRO A 54 -8.50 3.48 15.80
C PRO A 54 -9.77 3.41 16.65
N ASN A 55 -10.00 4.44 17.47
CA ASN A 55 -11.28 4.66 18.13
C ASN A 55 -12.32 5.25 17.15
N ASP A 56 -13.56 5.45 17.61
CA ASP A 56 -14.66 5.93 16.76
C ASP A 56 -14.39 7.29 16.10
N GLU A 57 -13.73 8.22 16.81
CA GLU A 57 -13.38 9.54 16.27
C GLU A 57 -12.28 9.42 15.19
N GLN A 58 -11.26 8.60 15.46
CA GLN A 58 -10.16 8.34 14.53
C GLN A 58 -10.65 7.58 13.29
N LEU A 59 -11.60 6.66 13.44
CA LEU A 59 -12.25 5.96 12.35
C LEU A 59 -12.94 6.95 11.42
N ALA A 60 -13.81 7.81 11.97
CA ALA A 60 -14.51 8.82 11.20
C ALA A 60 -13.53 9.76 10.47
N LYS A 61 -12.45 10.19 11.15
CA LYS A 61 -11.40 11.04 10.55
C LYS A 61 -10.64 10.30 9.44
N ALA A 62 -10.33 9.02 9.60
CA ALA A 62 -9.62 8.23 8.61
C ALA A 62 -10.48 8.01 7.35
N LEU A 63 -11.74 7.63 7.52
CA LEU A 63 -12.67 7.42 6.40
C LEU A 63 -12.90 8.69 5.60
N ALA A 64 -12.98 9.85 6.25
CA ALA A 64 -13.11 11.13 5.57
C ALA A 64 -11.90 11.51 4.69
N GLN A 65 -10.74 10.87 4.88
CA GLN A 65 -9.54 11.08 4.06
C GLN A 65 -9.42 10.10 2.89
N LEU A 66 -10.11 8.97 2.96
CA LEU A 66 -10.02 7.93 1.96
C LEU A 66 -11.09 8.14 0.87
N PRO A 67 -10.74 7.97 -0.41
CA PRO A 67 -11.72 8.01 -1.48
C PRO A 67 -12.72 6.85 -1.31
N GLU A 68 -14.00 7.19 -1.25
CA GLU A 68 -15.09 6.21 -1.24
C GLU A 68 -15.15 5.51 -2.61
N THR A 69 -15.02 4.19 -2.63
CA THR A 69 -14.99 3.41 -3.87
C THR A 69 -16.24 2.59 -4.09
N LEU A 70 -16.89 2.15 -3.01
CA LEU A 70 -18.15 1.44 -2.97
C LEU A 70 -18.81 1.89 -1.65
N GLY A 71 -20.01 2.45 -1.71
CA GLY A 71 -20.70 3.09 -0.56
C GLY A 71 -21.18 2.10 0.50
N ASP A 72 -20.23 1.31 0.98
CA ASP A 72 -20.40 0.14 1.83
C ASP A 72 -20.12 0.50 3.31
N TYR A 73 -20.01 1.81 3.61
CA TYR A 73 -19.72 2.35 4.95
C TYR A 73 -20.76 3.37 5.41
#